data_AF-A0A239ANS3-F1
#
_entry.id   AF-A0A239ANS3-F1
#
_cell.length_a   1.000
_cell.length_b   1.000
_cell.length_c   1.000
_cell.angle_alpha   90.00
_cell.angle_beta   90.00
_cell.angle_gamma   90.00
#
_symmetry.space_group_name_H-M   'P 1'
#
loop_
_entity.id
_entity.type
_entity.pdbx_description
1 polymer ?
#
loop_
_entity_poly.entity_id
_entity_poly.type
_entity_poly.pdbx_seq_one_letter_code
_entity_poly.pdbx_strand_id
1 'polypeptide(L)'
;MSTTPKRNFTAKTARPTIDTSALYGMDEVTVPDARLPAPAAEPTPPAAPAAAPVPEDAGLEWVQFSTYLRRNTYLRLKQAEYWEPGFVVRQQIEQVVSELLDKLETANRSLPDEHLRKLLQKNKKLRS
;
A
#
# COMPACT_ATOMS: atom_id res chain seq x y z
N MET A 1 50.86 21.74 -8.72
CA MET A 1 50.12 21.34 -9.94
C MET A 1 49.47 19.99 -9.65
N SER A 2 48.24 19.98 -9.13
CA SER A 2 47.55 18.74 -8.69
C SER A 2 46.55 18.31 -9.76
N THR A 3 46.68 17.09 -10.28
CA THR A 3 45.82 16.54 -11.34
C THR A 3 44.65 15.77 -10.72
N THR A 4 43.41 16.19 -11.02
CA THR A 4 42.19 15.48 -10.63
C THR A 4 41.84 14.42 -11.69
N PRO A 5 41.45 13.19 -11.33
CA PRO A 5 41.07 12.17 -12.32
C PRO A 5 39.64 12.42 -12.83
N LYS A 6 39.51 12.46 -14.17
CA LYS A 6 38.26 12.70 -14.90
C LYS A 6 37.43 11.40 -14.92
N ARG A 7 36.31 11.36 -14.19
CA ARG A 7 35.39 10.21 -14.14
C ARG A 7 34.58 10.13 -15.43
N ASN A 8 34.88 9.17 -16.28
CA ASN A 8 34.12 8.91 -17.51
C ASN A 8 32.79 8.20 -17.17
N PHE A 9 31.67 8.90 -17.39
CA PHE A 9 30.31 8.37 -17.26
C PHE A 9 29.78 7.96 -18.64
N THR A 10 30.10 6.75 -19.09
CA THR A 10 29.42 6.15 -20.25
C THR A 10 29.12 4.69 -19.97
N ALA A 11 28.08 4.43 -19.19
CA ALA A 11 27.46 3.10 -19.09
C ALA A 11 26.13 3.15 -19.85
N LYS A 12 26.07 2.47 -21.00
CA LYS A 12 24.86 2.27 -21.81
C LYS A 12 23.77 1.64 -20.94
N THR A 13 22.76 2.42 -20.55
CA THR A 13 21.57 1.92 -19.87
C THR A 13 20.54 1.53 -20.93
N ALA A 14 20.61 0.29 -21.41
CA ALA A 14 19.48 -0.30 -22.12
C ALA A 14 18.33 -0.46 -21.12
N ARG A 15 17.22 0.27 -21.32
CA ARG A 15 16.03 0.17 -20.48
C ARG A 15 15.25 -1.09 -20.90
N PRO A 16 14.89 -1.99 -19.97
CA PRO A 16 13.90 -3.01 -20.30
C PRO A 16 12.53 -2.31 -20.45
N THR A 17 11.89 -2.51 -21.60
CA THR A 17 10.49 -2.14 -21.82
C THR A 17 9.64 -3.20 -21.13
N ILE A 18 9.05 -2.84 -19.99
CA ILE A 18 8.09 -3.69 -19.29
C ILE A 18 6.72 -3.39 -19.91
N ASP A 19 6.07 -4.44 -20.42
CA ASP A 19 4.72 -4.37 -20.95
C ASP A 19 3.71 -4.30 -19.80
N THR A 20 3.08 -3.13 -19.64
CA THR A 20 2.11 -2.86 -18.57
C THR A 20 0.74 -3.48 -18.83
N SER A 21 0.49 -4.03 -20.02
CA SER A 21 -0.79 -4.62 -20.39
C SER A 21 -1.07 -5.97 -19.71
N ALA A 22 -0.05 -6.66 -19.19
CA ALA A 22 -0.21 -7.90 -18.42
C ALA A 22 -0.59 -7.68 -16.94
N LEU A 23 -0.57 -6.44 -16.45
CA LEU A 23 -0.80 -6.13 -15.03
C LEU A 23 -2.25 -5.79 -14.69
N TYR A 24 -3.07 -5.46 -15.69
CA TYR A 24 -4.48 -5.10 -15.50
C TYR A 24 -5.34 -5.82 -16.53
N GLY A 25 -5.82 -7.02 -16.18
CA GLY A 25 -6.96 -7.66 -16.83
C GLY A 25 -8.26 -6.93 -16.44
N MET A 26 -8.40 -5.68 -16.88
CA MET A 26 -9.65 -4.93 -16.77
C MET A 26 -10.48 -5.21 -18.02
N ASP A 27 -11.26 -6.28 -17.95
CA ASP A 27 -12.43 -6.42 -18.82
C ASP A 27 -13.40 -5.28 -18.47
N GLU A 28 -13.71 -4.51 -19.50
CA GLU A 28 -14.63 -3.38 -19.50
C GLU A 28 -16.06 -3.91 -19.27
N VAL A 29 -16.73 -3.48 -18.20
CA VAL A 29 -18.15 -3.80 -17.99
C VAL A 29 -18.95 -2.51 -17.85
N THR A 30 -19.66 -2.21 -18.91
CA THR A 30 -20.74 -1.23 -19.05
C THR A 30 -21.87 -1.52 -18.05
N VAL A 31 -22.32 -0.50 -17.32
CA VAL A 31 -23.53 -0.59 -16.46
C VAL A 31 -24.57 0.40 -16.99
N PRO A 32 -25.80 -0.05 -17.32
CA PRO A 32 -26.94 0.84 -17.36
C PRO A 32 -27.89 0.59 -16.17
N ASP A 33 -28.28 1.74 -15.62
CA ASP A 33 -29.58 2.12 -15.06
C ASP A 33 -30.03 1.63 -13.67
N ALA A 34 -30.56 2.60 -12.94
CA ALA A 34 -30.86 2.59 -11.52
C ALA A 34 -32.37 2.55 -11.28
N ARG A 35 -32.82 1.66 -10.38
CA ARG A 35 -34.11 1.79 -9.68
C ARG A 35 -34.03 1.33 -8.23
N LEU A 36 -34.24 2.28 -7.32
CA LEU A 36 -34.58 2.14 -5.90
C LEU A 36 -35.98 1.49 -5.72
N PRO A 37 -36.27 0.77 -4.61
CA PRO A 37 -36.66 1.44 -3.36
C PRO A 37 -36.18 0.77 -2.04
N ALA A 38 -36.20 1.56 -0.97
CA ALA A 38 -36.04 1.19 0.44
C ALA A 38 -37.41 0.92 1.12
N PRO A 39 -37.53 0.71 2.45
CA PRO A 39 -36.86 -0.26 3.35
C PRO A 39 -37.89 -1.04 4.20
N ALA A 40 -37.54 -2.21 4.78
CA ALA A 40 -38.17 -2.71 6.02
C ALA A 40 -37.50 -3.99 6.57
N ALA A 41 -37.51 -4.08 7.90
CA ALA A 41 -37.38 -5.25 8.77
C ALA A 41 -35.96 -5.69 9.20
N GLU A 42 -35.63 -5.34 10.46
CA GLU A 42 -34.69 -6.06 11.32
C GLU A 42 -35.08 -7.55 11.44
N PRO A 43 -34.10 -8.45 11.61
CA PRO A 43 -33.94 -9.05 12.93
C PRO A 43 -32.49 -9.34 13.36
N THR A 44 -32.26 -9.11 14.66
CA THR A 44 -31.40 -9.85 15.62
C THR A 44 -30.09 -10.50 15.11
N PRO A 45 -28.91 -10.02 15.54
CA PRO A 45 -27.67 -10.76 15.32
C PRO A 45 -27.53 -11.92 16.33
N PRO A 46 -27.15 -13.13 15.90
CA PRO A 46 -26.68 -14.17 16.80
C PRO A 46 -25.28 -13.80 17.31
N ALA A 47 -25.02 -14.12 18.58
CA ALA A 47 -23.76 -13.88 19.27
C ALA A 47 -22.55 -14.35 18.45
N ALA A 48 -21.71 -13.39 18.05
CA ALA A 48 -20.39 -13.68 17.50
C ALA A 48 -19.51 -14.28 18.61
N PRO A 49 -18.72 -15.33 18.34
CA PRO A 49 -17.71 -15.78 19.28
C PRO A 49 -16.73 -14.63 19.51
N ALA A 50 -16.54 -14.27 20.78
CA ALA A 50 -15.61 -13.25 21.21
C ALA A 50 -14.23 -13.54 20.59
N ALA A 51 -13.82 -12.71 19.65
CA ALA A 51 -12.44 -12.67 19.21
C ALA A 51 -11.59 -12.42 20.46
N ALA A 52 -10.61 -13.29 20.67
CA ALA A 52 -9.64 -13.13 21.75
C ALA A 52 -9.09 -11.69 21.71
N PRO A 53 -8.88 -11.04 22.87
CA PRO A 53 -8.37 -9.68 22.91
C PRO A 53 -7.01 -9.67 22.20
N VAL A 54 -7.01 -9.13 20.98
CA VAL A 54 -5.80 -8.73 20.31
C VAL A 54 -5.16 -7.69 21.22
N PRO A 55 -3.92 -7.89 21.70
CA PRO A 55 -3.29 -6.92 22.59
C PRO A 55 -3.37 -5.54 21.93
N GLU A 56 -3.81 -4.52 22.66
CA GLU A 56 -4.07 -3.16 22.13
C GLU A 56 -2.84 -2.54 21.43
N ASP A 57 -1.64 -3.07 21.69
CA ASP A 57 -0.38 -2.69 21.04
C ASP A 57 -0.11 -3.36 19.67
N ALA A 58 -0.80 -4.45 19.32
CA ALA A 58 -0.53 -5.20 18.08
C ALA A 58 -0.90 -4.43 16.79
N GLY A 59 -1.56 -3.28 16.91
CA GLY A 59 -1.85 -2.37 15.79
C GLY A 59 -0.82 -1.26 15.58
N LEU A 60 0.14 -1.09 16.50
CA LEU A 60 1.08 0.05 16.51
C LEU A 60 2.50 -0.30 16.06
N GLU A 61 2.74 -1.57 15.69
CA GLU A 61 4.06 -2.02 15.23
C GLU A 61 4.35 -1.55 13.79
N TRP A 62 5.52 -0.93 13.59
CA TRP A 62 5.96 -0.52 12.26
C TRP A 62 6.45 -1.69 11.42
N VAL A 63 5.63 -2.12 10.46
CA VAL A 63 6.02 -3.11 9.46
C VAL A 63 6.65 -2.44 8.24
N GLN A 64 7.75 -2.99 7.74
CA GLN A 64 8.36 -2.51 6.49
C GLN A 64 7.52 -2.94 5.28
N PHE A 65 6.95 -1.96 4.57
CA PHE A 65 6.32 -2.13 3.27
C PHE A 65 7.09 -1.36 2.20
N SER A 66 7.61 -2.04 1.17
CA SER A 66 8.36 -1.41 0.08
C SER A 66 7.56 -1.43 -1.22
N THR A 67 7.46 -0.28 -1.85
CA THR A 67 6.87 -0.12 -3.19
C THR A 67 7.81 0.65 -4.11
N TYR A 68 7.55 0.61 -5.41
CA TYR A 68 8.29 1.39 -6.38
C TYR A 68 7.66 2.78 -6.54
N LEU A 69 8.51 3.81 -6.52
CA LEU A 69 8.10 5.18 -6.79
C LEU A 69 8.58 5.63 -8.17
N ARG A 70 7.83 6.53 -8.81
CA ARG A 70 8.32 7.23 -10.00
C ARG A 70 9.54 8.07 -9.63
N ARG A 71 10.50 8.17 -10.55
CA ARG A 71 11.75 8.95 -10.37
C ARG A 71 11.49 10.37 -9.88
N ASN A 72 10.50 11.06 -10.46
CA ASN A 72 10.17 12.43 -10.08
C ASN A 72 9.73 12.52 -8.61
N THR A 73 8.84 11.63 -8.18
CA THR A 73 8.37 11.54 -6.79
C THR A 73 9.53 11.30 -5.83
N TYR A 74 10.42 10.35 -6.16
CA TYR A 74 11.60 10.07 -5.34
C TYR A 74 12.50 11.30 -5.15
N LEU A 75 12.78 12.04 -6.24
CA LEU A 75 13.61 13.24 -6.15
C LEU A 75 12.94 14.33 -5.30
N ARG A 76 11.63 14.52 -5.42
CA ARG A 76 10.88 15.48 -4.59
C ARG A 76 10.92 15.12 -3.10
N LEU A 77 10.81 13.83 -2.77
CA LEU A 77 10.96 13.37 -1.38
C LEU A 77 12.35 13.70 -0.82
N LYS A 78 13.41 13.49 -1.62
CA LYS A 78 14.78 13.84 -1.21
C LYS A 78 15.02 15.33 -1.09
N GLN A 79 14.36 16.14 -1.91
CA GLN A 79 14.38 17.59 -1.77
C GLN A 79 13.68 18.03 -0.49
N ALA A 80 12.49 17.48 -0.19
CA ALA A 80 11.76 17.79 1.04
C ALA A 80 12.57 17.41 2.29
N GLU A 81 13.20 16.23 2.30
CA GLU A 81 14.08 15.80 3.40
C GLU A 81 15.26 16.76 3.63
N TYR A 82 15.75 17.42 2.58
CA TYR A 82 16.84 18.39 2.69
C TYR A 82 16.36 19.76 3.19
N TRP A 83 15.21 20.24 2.73
CA TRP A 83 14.73 21.61 3.00
C TRP A 83 13.84 21.73 4.24
N GLU A 84 13.14 20.65 4.64
CA GLU A 84 12.16 20.67 5.73
C GLU A 84 12.73 20.00 7.00
N PRO A 85 13.14 20.78 8.02
CA PRO A 85 13.63 20.21 9.27
C PRO A 85 12.48 19.49 10.00
N GLY A 86 12.70 18.21 10.35
CA GLY A 86 11.68 17.38 10.99
C GLY A 86 10.70 16.72 10.02
N PHE A 87 11.02 16.65 8.73
CA PHE A 87 10.22 15.89 7.76
C PHE A 87 10.21 14.38 8.07
N VAL A 88 9.13 13.89 8.69
CA VAL A 88 8.97 12.48 9.13
C VAL A 88 8.23 11.65 8.07
N VAL A 89 8.81 11.52 6.88
CA VAL A 89 8.25 10.83 5.69
C VAL A 89 7.36 9.62 6.02
N ARG A 90 7.80 8.75 6.95
CA ARG A 90 7.08 7.54 7.35
C ARG A 90 5.67 7.82 7.89
N GLN A 91 5.48 8.83 8.74
CA GLN A 91 4.16 9.16 9.31
C GLN A 91 3.23 9.78 8.26
N GLN A 92 3.74 10.71 7.45
CA GLN A 92 2.92 11.30 6.38
C GLN A 92 2.56 10.27 5.30
N ILE A 93 3.47 9.35 4.96
CA ILE A 93 3.15 8.25 4.04
C ILE A 93 2.08 7.35 4.64
N GLU A 94 2.19 6.98 5.91
CA GLU A 94 1.17 6.16 6.58
C GLU A 94 -0.20 6.83 6.48
N GLN A 95 -0.32 8.09 6.89
CA GLN A 95 -1.58 8.83 6.81
C GLN A 95 -2.17 8.85 5.39
N VAL A 96 -1.35 9.18 4.38
CA VAL A 96 -1.81 9.23 2.98
C VAL A 96 -2.26 7.86 2.49
N VAL A 97 -1.57 6.79 2.90
CA VAL A 97 -1.95 5.41 2.55
C VAL A 97 -3.24 5.01 3.27
N SER A 98 -3.39 5.26 4.56
CA SER A 98 -4.62 4.98 5.31
C SER A 98 -5.82 5.71 4.69
N GLU A 99 -5.70 7.02 4.43
CA GLU A 99 -6.76 7.82 3.80
C GLU A 99 -7.13 7.31 2.40
N LEU A 100 -6.17 6.75 1.65
CA LEU A 100 -6.43 6.12 0.36
C LEU A 100 -7.19 4.80 0.53
N LEU A 101 -6.77 3.96 1.48
CA LEU A 101 -7.40 2.67 1.76
C LEU A 101 -8.84 2.84 2.25
N ASP A 102 -9.10 3.84 3.09
CA ASP A 102 -10.45 4.16 3.59
C ASP A 102 -11.42 4.56 2.49
N LYS A 103 -10.91 5.11 1.37
CA LYS A 103 -11.72 5.45 0.19
C LYS A 103 -12.05 4.25 -0.68
N LEU A 104 -11.39 3.10 -0.46
CA LEU A 104 -11.59 1.89 -1.25
C LEU A 104 -12.51 0.93 -0.46
N GLU A 105 -13.77 0.83 -0.91
CA GLU A 105 -14.83 0.05 -0.24
C GLU A 105 -14.47 -1.42 0.05
N THR A 106 -13.58 -2.00 -0.76
CA THR A 106 -13.18 -3.41 -0.66
C THR A 106 -11.83 -3.60 0.04
N ALA A 107 -11.04 -2.55 0.22
CA ALA A 107 -9.66 -2.66 0.73
C ALA A 107 -9.62 -3.05 2.22
N ASN A 108 -10.63 -2.66 2.99
CA ASN A 108 -10.76 -2.96 4.42
C ASN A 108 -11.43 -4.32 4.70
N ARG A 109 -11.70 -5.13 3.67
CA ARG A 109 -12.20 -6.50 3.87
C ARG A 109 -11.09 -7.41 4.37
N SER A 110 -11.44 -8.31 5.29
CA SER A 110 -10.51 -9.32 5.79
C SER A 110 -10.00 -10.21 4.65
N LEU A 111 -8.70 -10.48 4.66
CA LEU A 111 -8.09 -11.47 3.78
C LEU A 111 -8.68 -12.87 4.03
N PRO A 112 -8.94 -13.68 2.98
CA PRO A 112 -9.36 -15.06 3.17
C PRO A 112 -8.32 -15.87 3.95
N ASP A 113 -8.77 -16.78 4.82
CA ASP A 113 -7.91 -17.52 5.76
C ASP A 113 -6.72 -18.21 5.09
N GLU A 114 -6.94 -18.84 3.94
CA GLU A 114 -5.88 -19.52 3.18
C GLU A 114 -4.80 -18.55 2.70
N HIS A 115 -5.17 -17.33 2.31
CA HIS A 115 -4.24 -16.29 1.87
C HIS A 115 -3.52 -15.66 3.07
N LEU A 116 -4.25 -15.41 4.16
CA LEU A 116 -3.69 -14.88 5.40
C LEU A 116 -2.65 -15.83 6.00
N ARG A 117 -2.96 -17.14 6.12
CA ARG A 117 -2.02 -18.15 6.62
C ARG A 117 -0.75 -18.21 5.77
N LYS A 118 -0.88 -18.20 4.43
CA LYS A 118 0.28 -18.19 3.52
C LYS A 118 1.12 -16.92 3.70
N LEU A 119 0.48 -15.77 3.88
CA LEU A 119 1.16 -14.49 4.12
C LEU A 119 1.95 -14.53 5.43
N LEU A 120 1.32 -14.98 6.52
CA LEU A 120 1.95 -15.11 7.83
C LEU A 120 3.08 -16.15 7.81
N GLN A 121 2.96 -17.24 7.04
CA GLN A 121 4.04 -18.21 6.82
C GLN A 121 5.27 -17.63 6.13
N LYS A 122 5.05 -16.78 5.13
CA LYS A 122 6.15 -16.13 4.41
C LYS A 122 6.78 -14.99 5.22
N ASN A 123 5.97 -14.25 5.98
CA ASN A 123 6.41 -13.06 6.71
C ASN A 123 6.37 -13.30 8.22
N LYS A 124 7.48 -13.80 8.77
CA LYS A 124 7.62 -14.05 10.22
C LYS A 124 7.43 -12.80 11.08
N LYS A 125 7.67 -11.60 10.53
CA LYS A 125 7.49 -10.30 11.20
C LYS A 125 6.03 -9.87 11.37
N LEU A 126 5.08 -10.59 10.77
CA LEU A 126 3.64 -10.31 10.90
C LEU A 126 2.96 -11.22 11.93
N ARG A 127 3.74 -12.06 12.63
CA ARG A 127 3.25 -13.03 13.61
C ARG A 127 3.47 -12.57 15.05
N SER A 128 4.06 -11.39 15.24
CA SER A 128 4.42 -10.81 16.55
C SER A 128 3.19 -10.56 17.39
#